data_AF-Q53338-F1
#
_entry.id   AF-Q53338-F1
#
_cell.length_a   1.000
_cell.length_b   1.000
_cell.length_c   1.000
_cell.angle_alpha   90.00
_cell.angle_beta   90.00
_cell.angle_gamma   90.00
#
_symmetry.space_group_name_H-M   'P 1'
#
loop_
_entity.id
_entity.type
_entity.pdbx_description
1 polymer ?
#
loop_
_entity_poly.entity_id
_entity_poly.type
_entity_poly.pdbx_seq_one_letter_code
_entity_poly.pdbx_strand_id
1 'polypeptide(L)'
;MAPTSTSWGWESRQSTAKQRLAEIDADLIQLGQTLGVDVSTLQSNHEGVLVDAIHTVREHQDGLVINAGAYTHTSVAIRDAIAGTQIPTVEVHLSNIHKREPFGIIPI
;
A
#
# COMPACT_ATOMS: atom_id res chain seq x y z
N MET A 1 -7.17 -23.31 -50.80
CA MET A 1 -6.62 -23.75 -49.50
C MET A 1 -5.67 -22.66 -49.01
N ALA A 2 -6.11 -21.85 -48.04
CA ALA A 2 -5.23 -20.90 -47.35
C ALA A 2 -4.73 -21.54 -46.03
N PRO A 3 -3.50 -21.23 -45.58
CA PRO A 3 -2.83 -22.00 -44.54
C PRO A 3 -3.28 -21.64 -43.12
N THR A 4 -2.98 -22.60 -42.24
CA THR A 4 -3.16 -22.73 -40.79
C THR A 4 -2.63 -21.59 -39.91
N SER A 5 -3.43 -21.25 -38.89
CA SER A 5 -3.08 -20.89 -37.49
C SER A 5 -1.93 -19.93 -37.20
N THR A 6 -2.23 -18.81 -36.52
CA THR A 6 -1.38 -18.31 -35.42
C THR A 6 -2.28 -17.64 -34.37
N SER A 7 -2.63 -18.37 -33.32
CA SER A 7 -3.13 -17.79 -32.07
C SER A 7 -1.95 -17.08 -31.39
N TRP A 8 -1.91 -15.75 -31.48
CA TRP A 8 -1.02 -14.94 -30.66
C TRP A 8 -1.48 -15.07 -29.21
N GLY A 9 -0.72 -15.81 -28.40
CA GLY A 9 -0.95 -15.92 -26.96
C GLY A 9 -0.62 -14.59 -26.29
N TRP A 10 -1.64 -13.77 -26.08
CA TRP A 10 -1.55 -12.54 -25.27
C TRP A 10 -2.00 -12.82 -23.83
N GLU A 11 -1.56 -13.90 -23.18
CA GLU A 11 -1.78 -14.05 -21.74
C GLU A 11 -0.77 -13.22 -20.95
N SER A 12 -0.90 -11.90 -21.08
CA SER A 12 -0.36 -10.94 -20.13
C SER A 12 -1.05 -11.19 -18.79
N ARG A 13 -0.45 -12.03 -17.93
CA ARG A 13 -0.89 -12.26 -16.56
C ARG A 13 -0.90 -10.92 -15.83
N GLN A 14 -2.08 -10.30 -15.72
CA GLN A 14 -2.26 -9.11 -14.92
C GLN A 14 -2.23 -9.54 -13.45
N SER A 15 -1.13 -9.26 -12.74
CA SER A 15 -1.07 -9.51 -11.30
C SER A 15 -2.12 -8.67 -10.57
N THR A 16 -2.84 -9.30 -9.65
CA THR A 16 -3.86 -8.63 -8.84
C THR A 16 -3.21 -7.60 -7.90
N ALA A 17 -3.99 -6.61 -7.46
CA ALA A 17 -3.49 -5.60 -6.52
C ALA A 17 -2.92 -6.21 -5.22
N LYS A 18 -3.52 -7.30 -4.74
CA LYS A 18 -3.03 -8.03 -3.55
C LYS A 18 -1.67 -8.69 -3.80
N GLN A 19 -1.47 -9.27 -4.98
CA GLN A 19 -0.18 -9.87 -5.36
C GLN A 19 0.91 -8.80 -5.45
N ARG A 20 0.60 -7.66 -6.07
CA ARG A 20 1.55 -6.52 -6.13
C ARG A 20 1.90 -5.98 -4.75
N LEU A 21 0.94 -5.93 -3.82
CA LEU A 21 1.24 -5.47 -2.48
C LEU A 21 2.16 -6.45 -1.74
N ALA A 22 1.92 -7.75 -1.88
CA ALA A 22 2.82 -8.76 -1.32
C ALA A 22 4.23 -8.71 -1.92
N GLU A 23 4.36 -8.38 -3.21
CA GLU A 23 5.65 -8.11 -3.85
C GLU A 23 6.34 -6.88 -3.24
N ILE A 24 5.60 -5.77 -3.08
CA ILE A 24 6.13 -4.55 -2.41
C ILE A 24 6.58 -4.86 -0.98
N ASP A 25 5.80 -5.63 -0.22
CA ASP A 25 6.17 -6.01 1.15
C ASP A 25 7.48 -6.81 1.18
N ALA A 26 7.64 -7.76 0.26
CA ALA A 26 8.88 -8.54 0.14
C ALA A 26 10.08 -7.66 -0.26
N ASP A 27 9.89 -6.75 -1.21
CA ASP A 27 10.93 -5.81 -1.64
C ASP A 27 11.34 -4.87 -0.51
N LEU A 28 10.39 -4.40 0.31
CA LEU A 28 10.67 -3.55 1.48
C LEU A 28 11.47 -4.29 2.55
N ILE A 29 11.13 -5.55 2.83
CA ILE A 29 11.89 -6.39 3.78
C ILE A 29 13.31 -6.62 3.27
N GLN A 30 13.46 -6.97 1.99
CA GLN A 30 14.78 -7.18 1.40
C GLN A 30 15.60 -5.88 1.43
N LEU A 31 15.00 -4.74 1.10
CA LEU A 31 15.66 -3.44 1.19
C LEU A 31 16.10 -3.14 2.62
N GLY A 32 15.23 -3.36 3.62
CA GLY A 32 15.56 -3.24 5.04
C GLY A 32 16.80 -4.03 5.41
N GLN A 33 16.85 -5.31 5.03
CA GLN A 33 18.02 -6.18 5.26
C GLN A 33 19.30 -5.60 4.64
N THR A 34 19.24 -5.09 3.40
CA THR A 34 20.42 -4.48 2.76
C THR A 34 20.87 -3.19 3.44
N LEU A 35 19.96 -2.47 4.10
CA LEU A 35 20.24 -1.24 4.85
C LEU A 35 20.53 -1.49 6.34
N GLY A 36 20.45 -2.75 6.81
CA GLY A 36 20.64 -3.09 8.23
C GLY A 36 19.48 -2.66 9.14
N VAL A 37 18.27 -2.55 8.60
CA VAL A 37 17.03 -2.17 9.32
C VAL A 37 16.04 -3.34 9.31
N ASP A 38 15.40 -3.62 10.43
CA ASP A 38 14.31 -4.59 10.49
C ASP A 38 13.00 -3.98 10.00
N VAL A 39 12.25 -4.69 9.18
CA VAL A 39 11.03 -4.19 8.54
C VAL A 39 9.90 -5.20 8.76
N SER A 40 8.84 -4.74 9.41
CA SER A 40 7.58 -5.48 9.55
C SER A 40 6.47 -4.79 8.75
N THR A 41 5.68 -5.55 8.00
CA THR A 41 4.55 -5.04 7.21
C THR A 41 3.21 -5.56 7.73
N LEU A 42 2.16 -4.74 7.63
CA LEU A 42 0.79 -5.12 7.97
C LEU A 42 -0.19 -4.40 7.04
N GLN A 43 -1.14 -5.14 6.49
CA GLN A 43 -2.25 -4.58 5.73
C GLN A 43 -3.59 -5.04 6.31
N SER A 44 -4.51 -4.09 6.47
CA SER A 44 -5.89 -4.37 6.85
C SER A 44 -6.85 -3.36 6.23
N ASN A 45 -8.07 -3.80 5.95
CA ASN A 45 -9.19 -2.92 5.60
C ASN A 45 -10.06 -2.56 6.80
N HIS A 46 -9.71 -3.07 7.99
CA HIS A 46 -10.41 -2.80 9.23
C HIS A 46 -9.65 -1.73 10.01
N GLU A 47 -10.26 -0.56 10.17
CA GLU A 47 -9.70 0.59 10.89
C GLU A 47 -9.16 0.20 12.27
N GLY A 48 -9.92 -0.56 13.06
CA GLY A 48 -9.49 -0.99 14.40
C GLY A 48 -8.18 -1.78 14.40
N VAL A 49 -7.99 -2.68 13.42
CA VAL A 49 -6.73 -3.45 13.30
C VAL A 49 -5.55 -2.53 13.00
N LEU A 50 -5.75 -1.49 12.19
CA LEU A 50 -4.70 -0.50 11.91
C LEU A 50 -4.37 0.34 13.15
N VAL A 51 -5.40 0.79 13.88
CA VAL A 51 -5.24 1.54 15.14
C VAL A 51 -4.48 0.72 16.18
N ASP A 52 -4.87 -0.53 16.38
CA ASP A 52 -4.19 -1.44 17.30
C ASP A 52 -2.74 -1.64 16.91
N ALA A 53 -2.47 -1.87 15.61
CA ALA A 53 -1.12 -2.00 15.11
C ALA A 53 -0.30 -0.73 15.39
N ILE A 54 -0.81 0.46 15.09
CA ILE A 54 -0.13 1.75 15.34
C ILE A 54 0.26 1.89 16.81
N HIS A 55 -0.63 1.54 17.75
CA HIS A 55 -0.31 1.60 19.18
C HIS A 55 0.86 0.70 19.59
N THR A 56 1.00 -0.49 18.97
CA THR A 56 2.11 -1.40 19.27
C THR A 56 3.47 -0.92 18.76
N VAL A 57 3.49 -0.02 17.76
CA VAL A 57 4.73 0.47 17.12
C VAL A 57 5.61 1.20 18.13
N ARG A 58 5.02 1.98 19.05
CA ARG A 58 5.75 2.72 20.09
C ARG A 58 6.63 1.83 20.96
N GLU A 59 6.26 0.58 21.15
CA GLU A 59 6.97 -0.35 22.04
C GLU A 59 8.09 -1.10 21.32
N HIS A 60 8.02 -1.22 19.99
CA HIS A 60 8.83 -2.19 19.24
C HIS A 60 9.60 -1.62 18.05
N GLN A 61 9.28 -0.41 17.59
CA GLN A 61 9.84 0.14 16.34
C GLN A 61 10.25 1.61 16.47
N ASP A 62 11.25 1.99 15.68
CA ASP A 62 11.82 3.35 15.68
C ASP A 62 11.08 4.34 14.75
N GLY A 63 10.18 3.85 13.90
CA GLY A 63 9.43 4.69 12.97
C GLY A 63 8.27 3.97 12.30
N LEU A 64 7.39 4.75 11.67
CA LEU A 64 6.19 4.27 11.00
C LEU A 64 6.12 4.81 9.57
N VAL A 65 5.93 3.92 8.60
CA VAL A 65 5.54 4.26 7.23
C VAL A 65 4.11 3.79 7.02
N ILE A 66 3.20 4.68 6.64
CA ILE A 66 1.78 4.34 6.56
C ILE A 66 1.12 4.85 5.28
N ASN A 67 0.34 3.98 4.65
CA ASN A 67 -0.65 4.33 3.63
C ASN A 67 -2.04 3.99 4.16
N ALA A 68 -2.75 4.97 4.71
CA ALA A 68 -4.09 4.77 5.26
C ALA A 68 -5.19 4.75 4.17
N GLY A 69 -4.84 4.93 2.90
CA GLY A 69 -5.79 4.93 1.79
C GLY A 69 -6.88 6.00 1.99
N ALA A 70 -8.15 5.59 1.92
CA ALA A 70 -9.28 6.50 2.15
C ALA A 70 -9.33 7.03 3.60
N TYR A 71 -8.79 6.27 4.57
CA TYR A 71 -8.80 6.67 5.97
C TYR A 71 -7.93 7.88 6.27
N THR A 72 -6.96 8.22 5.41
CA THR A 72 -6.24 9.51 5.48
C THR A 72 -7.20 10.68 5.59
N HIS A 73 -8.34 10.64 4.89
CA HIS A 73 -9.27 11.75 4.81
C HIS A 73 -10.45 11.62 5.77
N THR A 74 -10.68 10.44 6.35
CA THR A 74 -11.93 10.15 7.05
C THR A 74 -11.73 9.65 8.48
N SER A 75 -10.56 9.12 8.83
CA SER A 75 -10.30 8.52 10.13
C SER A 75 -9.64 9.49 11.10
N VAL A 76 -10.42 9.99 12.05
CA VAL A 76 -9.87 10.68 13.23
C VAL A 76 -9.14 9.69 14.14
N ALA A 77 -9.61 8.43 14.23
CA ALA A 77 -9.01 7.42 15.10
C ALA A 77 -7.57 7.08 14.70
N ILE A 78 -7.29 6.88 13.40
CA ILE A 78 -5.93 6.63 12.91
C ILE A 78 -5.05 7.85 13.12
N ARG A 79 -5.58 9.05 12.86
CA ARG A 79 -4.84 10.31 13.09
C ARG A 79 -4.42 10.46 14.55
N ASP A 80 -5.35 10.21 15.48
CA ASP A 80 -5.09 10.31 16.91
C ASP A 80 -4.14 9.20 17.39
N ALA A 81 -4.28 7.99 16.87
CA ALA A 81 -3.36 6.88 17.15
C ALA A 81 -1.92 7.23 16.74
N ILE A 82 -1.72 7.75 15.52
CA ILE A 82 -0.39 8.20 15.05
C ILE A 82 0.14 9.30 15.97
N ALA A 83 -0.65 10.33 16.26
CA ALA A 83 -0.23 11.43 17.13
C ALA A 83 0.15 10.95 18.54
N GLY A 84 -0.54 9.92 19.05
CA GLY A 84 -0.28 9.33 20.36
C GLY A 84 1.01 8.52 20.46
N THR A 85 1.51 7.96 19.35
CA THR A 85 2.76 7.17 19.36
C THR A 85 4.01 8.02 19.57
N GLN A 86 3.99 9.27 19.09
CA GLN A 86 5.13 10.21 19.10
C GLN A 86 6.40 9.72 18.39
N ILE A 87 6.31 8.69 17.55
CA ILE A 87 7.43 8.20 16.75
C ILE A 87 7.48 8.94 15.39
N PRO A 88 8.67 9.04 14.75
CA PRO A 88 8.79 9.53 13.39
C PRO A 88 7.86 8.75 12.45
N THR A 89 6.92 9.47 11.83
CA THR A 89 5.92 8.88 10.94
C THR A 89 5.99 9.53 9.56
N VAL A 90 6.00 8.70 8.51
CA VAL A 90 5.93 9.12 7.11
C VAL A 90 4.65 8.57 6.50
N GLU A 91 3.76 9.47 6.11
CA GLU A 91 2.58 9.10 5.32
C GLU A 91 2.95 9.00 3.84
N VAL A 92 2.54 7.91 3.20
CA VAL A 92 2.77 7.65 1.78
C VAL A 92 1.45 7.33 1.09
N HIS A 93 1.29 7.86 -0.12
CA HIS A 93 0.14 7.58 -0.96
C HIS A 93 0.58 6.86 -2.22
N LEU A 94 0.22 5.58 -2.32
CA LEU A 94 0.38 4.83 -3.56
C LEU A 94 -0.66 5.36 -4.57
N SER A 95 -0.25 6.34 -5.37
CA SER A 95 -1.07 6.83 -6.47
C SER A 95 -1.16 5.75 -7.56
N ASN A 96 -2.38 5.50 -8.04
CA ASN A 96 -2.59 4.52 -9.09
C ASN A 96 -2.03 5.06 -10.41
N ILE A 97 -0.82 4.64 -10.77
CA ILE A 97 -0.19 4.98 -12.07
C ILE A 97 -1.00 4.52 -13.29
N HIS A 98 -2.04 3.69 -13.11
CA HIS A 98 -2.91 3.16 -14.18
C HIS A 98 -4.39 3.58 -14.09
N LYS A 99 -4.82 4.38 -13.10
CA LYS A 99 -6.20 4.92 -13.01
C LYS A 99 -6.25 6.45 -12.94
N ARG A 100 -5.56 7.13 -13.86
CA ARG A 100 -6.09 8.44 -14.28
C ARG A 100 -7.21 8.16 -15.28
N GLU A 101 -8.42 7.90 -14.77
CA GLU A 101 -9.61 8.24 -15.53
C GLU A 101 -9.47 9.73 -15.93
N PRO A 102 -9.68 10.12 -17.20
CA PRO A 102 -9.66 11.54 -17.55
C PRO A 102 -10.72 12.23 -16.70
N PHE A 103 -10.31 13.24 -15.93
CA PHE A 103 -11.22 14.06 -15.13
C PHE A 103 -12.32 14.60 -16.05
N GLY A 104 -13.50 13.98 -16.01
CA GLY A 104 -14.70 14.51 -16.61
C GLY A 104 -15.06 15.79 -15.88
N ILE A 105 -14.80 16.93 -16.51
CA ILE A 105 -15.35 18.22 -16.10
C ILE A 105 -16.87 18.06 -16.17
N ILE A 106 -17.55 18.11 -15.03
CA ILE A 106 -19.00 18.35 -14.99
C ILE A 106 -19.16 19.86 -15.15
N PRO A 107 -19.76 20.36 -16.26
CA PRO A 107 -20.02 21.78 -16.39
C PRO A 107 -21.18 22.15 -15.44
N ILE A 108 -20.97 23.22 -14.66
CA ILE A 108 -22.05 24.05 -14.14
C ILE A 108 -22.43 25.09 -15.19
#